data_AF-A0A2J6RCB2-F1
#
_entry.id   AF-A0A2J6RCB2-F1
#
_cell.length_a   1.000
_cell.length_b   1.000
_cell.length_c   1.000
_cell.angle_alpha   90.00
_cell.angle_beta   90.00
_cell.angle_gamma   90.00
#
_symmetry.space_group_name_H-M   'P 1'
#
loop_
_entity.id
_entity.type
_entity.pdbx_description
1 polymer ?
#
loop_
_entity_poly.entity_id
_entity_poly.type
_entity_poly.pdbx_seq_one_letter_code
_entity_poly.pdbx_strand_id
1 'polypeptide(L)'
;LELRRGAATVPLKGIDVSFHSSLLRWGVLPNRAFLEKMVDKNAVRLKALVGRWIPNLTARPFGITKQDFEEVFRLTKSVVIKGILRDWKMYTE
;
A
#
# COMPACT_ATOMS: atom_id res chain seq x y z
N LEU A 1 -2.95 25.58 18.32
CA LEU A 1 -3.01 24.74 19.54
C LEU A 1 -1.66 24.05 19.68
N GLU A 2 -1.01 24.12 20.84
CA GLU A 2 0.24 23.37 21.09
C GLU A 2 -0.08 22.11 21.91
N LEU A 3 0.27 20.93 21.39
CA LEU A 3 0.04 19.67 22.08
C LEU A 3 1.05 19.48 23.22
N ARG A 4 0.55 19.17 24.43
CA ARG A 4 1.37 18.87 25.62
C ARG A 4 1.40 17.37 25.90
N ARG A 5 2.47 16.90 26.55
CA ARG A 5 2.56 15.51 27.05
C ARG A 5 1.43 15.24 28.05
N GLY A 6 0.74 14.11 27.90
CA GLY A 6 -0.27 13.63 28.84
C GLY A 6 0.25 12.48 29.71
N ALA A 7 -0.62 11.90 30.55
CA ALA A 7 -0.26 10.76 31.40
C ALA A 7 0.12 9.50 30.60
N ALA A 8 -0.50 9.30 29.43
CA ALA A 8 -0.28 8.15 28.56
C ALA A 8 0.03 8.53 27.09
N THR A 9 0.30 9.82 26.81
CA THR A 9 0.52 10.31 25.45
C THR A 9 1.75 11.21 25.37
N VAL A 10 2.56 11.01 24.34
CA VAL A 10 3.74 11.84 24.05
C VAL A 10 3.61 12.37 22.62
N PRO A 11 3.40 13.68 22.43
CA PRO A 11 3.37 14.26 21.09
C PRO A 11 4.73 14.11 20.39
N LEU A 12 4.70 13.70 19.12
CA LEU A 12 5.88 13.67 18.26
C LEU A 12 6.16 15.09 17.76
N LYS A 13 7.05 15.81 18.44
CA LYS A 13 7.42 17.19 18.07
C LYS A 13 8.09 17.22 16.69
N GLY A 14 7.70 18.18 15.85
CA GLY A 14 8.25 18.36 14.51
C GLY A 14 7.58 17.55 13.41
N ILE A 15 6.60 16.69 13.72
CA ILE A 15 5.74 16.03 12.74
C ILE A 15 4.39 16.74 12.71
N ASP A 16 4.13 17.44 11.62
CA ASP A 16 2.91 18.23 11.39
C ASP A 16 1.98 17.60 10.35
N VAL A 17 2.42 16.54 9.68
CA VAL A 17 1.64 15.84 8.65
C VAL A 17 1.22 14.44 9.13
N SER A 18 -0.07 14.15 9.01
CA SER A 18 -0.68 12.88 9.36
C SER A 18 -0.46 11.79 8.29
N PHE A 19 0.78 11.36 8.11
CA PHE A 19 1.10 10.24 7.21
C PHE A 19 0.36 8.96 7.64
N HIS A 20 0.11 8.07 6.68
CA HIS A 20 -0.68 6.83 6.87
C HIS A 20 -2.16 7.00 7.23
N SER A 21 -2.63 8.23 7.45
CA SER A 21 -4.05 8.53 7.57
C SER A 21 -4.73 8.64 6.19
N SER A 22 -6.06 8.62 6.17
CA SER A 22 -6.85 8.89 4.96
C SER A 22 -6.73 10.33 4.47
N LEU A 23 -6.23 11.27 5.27
CA LEU A 23 -6.12 12.70 4.95
C LEU A 23 -5.29 12.96 3.70
N LEU A 24 -4.26 12.14 3.45
CA LEU A 24 -3.36 12.29 2.31
C LEU A 24 -3.73 11.38 1.12
N ARG A 25 -4.91 10.73 1.15
CA ARG A 25 -5.33 9.80 0.08
C ARG A 25 -5.35 10.46 -1.30
N TRP A 26 -5.68 11.75 -1.38
CA TRP A 26 -5.69 12.51 -2.62
C TRP A 26 -4.31 12.59 -3.30
N GLY A 27 -3.22 12.54 -2.53
CA GLY A 27 -1.84 12.56 -3.05
C GLY A 27 -1.33 11.22 -3.60
N VAL A 28 -2.11 10.14 -3.47
CA VAL A 28 -1.68 8.79 -3.88
C VAL A 28 -1.60 8.65 -5.39
N LEU A 29 -2.50 9.30 -6.15
CA LEU A 29 -2.53 9.20 -7.61
C LEU A 29 -1.24 9.71 -8.28
N PRO A 30 -0.75 10.93 -7.99
CA PRO A 30 0.53 11.40 -8.55
C PRO A 30 1.72 10.57 -8.05
N ASN A 31 1.70 10.13 -6.78
CA ASN A 31 2.76 9.28 -6.24
C ASN A 31 2.85 7.92 -6.97
N ARG A 32 1.70 7.29 -7.26
CA ARG A 32 1.63 6.07 -8.08
C ARG A 32 2.24 6.29 -9.46
N ALA A 33 1.86 7.36 -10.15
CA ALA A 33 2.38 7.68 -11.48
C ALA A 33 3.90 7.92 -11.47
N PHE A 34 4.43 8.47 -10.38
CA PHE A 34 5.86 8.59 -10.17
C PHE A 34 6.54 7.22 -9.98
N LEU A 35 5.99 6.35 -9.13
CA LEU A 35 6.52 5.00 -8.92
C LEU A 35 6.49 4.15 -10.20
N GLU A 36 5.47 4.29 -11.04
CA GLU A 36 5.39 3.60 -12.33
C GLU A 36 6.53 3.97 -13.29
N LYS A 37 7.11 5.16 -13.15
CA LYS A 37 8.29 5.60 -13.93
C LYS A 37 9.61 5.16 -13.30
N MET A 38 9.65 5.09 -11.98
CA MET A 38 10.89 4.81 -11.22
C MET A 38 11.16 3.32 -11.02
N VAL A 39 10.10 2.51 -10.92
CA VAL A 39 10.21 1.07 -10.71
C VAL A 39 10.29 0.36 -12.06
N ASP A 40 11.48 -0.10 -12.42
CA ASP A 40 11.66 -0.95 -13.59
C ASP A 40 10.98 -2.32 -13.34
N LYS A 41 10.03 -2.65 -14.21
CA LYS A 41 9.29 -3.93 -14.17
C LYS A 41 10.23 -5.13 -14.31
N ASN A 42 11.30 -5.00 -15.10
CA ASN A 42 12.26 -6.08 -15.32
C ASN A 42 13.17 -6.32 -14.11
N ALA A 43 13.29 -5.32 -13.21
CA ALA A 43 14.07 -5.44 -11.98
C ALA A 43 13.29 -6.15 -10.86
N VAL A 44 11.97 -6.38 -11.00
CA VAL A 44 11.14 -7.00 -9.96
C VAL A 44 11.41 -8.50 -9.87
N ARG A 45 12.05 -8.93 -8.78
CA ARG A 45 12.36 -10.34 -8.52
C ARG A 45 11.34 -10.97 -7.58
N LEU A 46 10.35 -11.69 -8.14
CA LEU A 46 9.27 -12.33 -7.36
C LEU A 46 9.77 -13.28 -6.27
N LYS A 47 10.85 -14.04 -6.53
CA LYS A 47 11.46 -14.96 -5.56
C LYS A 47 11.94 -14.28 -4.27
N ALA A 48 12.25 -12.99 -4.32
CA ALA A 48 12.66 -12.21 -3.16
C ALA A 48 11.46 -11.65 -2.37
N LEU A 49 10.27 -11.61 -2.97
CA LEU A 49 9.08 -10.98 -2.39
C LEU A 49 8.11 -12.02 -1.85
N VAL A 50 7.74 -13.01 -2.67
CA VAL A 50 6.69 -13.98 -2.34
C VAL A 50 7.08 -14.77 -1.09
N GLY A 51 6.22 -14.72 -0.07
CA GLY A 51 6.43 -15.38 1.22
C GLY A 51 7.52 -14.77 2.11
N ARG A 52 8.26 -13.76 1.64
CA ARG A 52 9.43 -13.18 2.35
C ARG A 52 9.23 -11.74 2.77
N TRP A 53 8.56 -10.94 1.93
CA TRP A 53 8.26 -9.55 2.22
C TRP A 53 6.92 -9.43 2.95
N ILE A 54 6.85 -8.66 4.03
CA ILE A 54 5.62 -8.38 4.77
C ILE A 54 5.29 -6.89 4.58
N PRO A 55 4.28 -6.53 3.77
CA PRO A 55 3.91 -5.13 3.56
C PRO A 55 3.22 -4.54 4.79
N ASN A 56 3.52 -3.28 5.12
CA ASN A 56 2.84 -2.55 6.20
C ASN A 56 1.32 -2.41 5.98
N LEU A 57 0.87 -2.43 4.71
CA LEU A 57 -0.54 -2.28 4.36
C LEU A 57 -1.38 -3.50 4.79
N THR A 58 -0.87 -4.70 4.56
CA THR A 58 -1.63 -5.96 4.75
C THR A 58 -1.14 -6.80 5.92
N ALA A 59 0.05 -6.53 6.46
CA ALA A 59 0.66 -7.22 7.60
C ALA A 59 0.71 -8.76 7.45
N ARG A 60 0.83 -9.26 6.22
CA ARG A 60 0.90 -10.69 5.90
C ARG A 60 1.96 -10.93 4.82
N PRO A 61 2.56 -12.13 4.72
CA PRO A 61 3.53 -12.43 3.68
C PRO A 61 2.98 -12.10 2.30
N PHE A 62 3.77 -11.42 1.49
CA PHE A 62 3.39 -11.02 0.15
C PHE A 62 3.11 -12.26 -0.70
N GLY A 63 2.00 -12.20 -1.45
CA GLY A 63 1.58 -13.25 -2.36
C GLY A 63 0.92 -12.65 -3.60
N ILE A 64 0.74 -13.49 -4.61
CA ILE A 64 0.16 -13.13 -5.91
C ILE A 64 -1.12 -13.94 -6.21
N THR A 65 -1.78 -14.45 -5.18
CA THR A 65 -3.05 -15.18 -5.30
C THR A 65 -4.23 -14.22 -5.42
N LYS A 66 -5.40 -14.72 -5.83
CA LYS A 66 -6.60 -13.88 -5.93
C LYS A 66 -6.98 -13.27 -4.58
N GLN A 67 -6.91 -14.08 -3.52
CA GLN A 67 -7.15 -13.65 -2.14
C GLN A 67 -6.22 -12.51 -1.75
N ASP A 68 -4.98 -12.51 -2.27
CA ASP A 68 -4.03 -11.46 -1.97
C ASP A 68 -4.48 -10.10 -2.50
N PHE A 69 -4.96 -10.09 -3.75
CA PHE A 69 -5.46 -8.89 -4.41
C PHE A 69 -6.81 -8.45 -3.81
N GLU A 70 -7.68 -9.39 -3.44
CA GLU A 70 -8.96 -9.09 -2.76
C GLU A 70 -8.72 -8.36 -1.44
N GLU A 71 -7.71 -8.78 -0.66
CA GLU A 71 -7.36 -8.13 0.59
C GLU A 71 -6.82 -6.71 0.38
N VAL A 72 -5.93 -6.52 -0.61
CA VAL A 72 -5.46 -5.17 -0.98
C VAL A 72 -6.63 -4.29 -1.43
N PHE A 73 -7.56 -4.82 -2.22
CA PHE A 73 -8.73 -4.08 -2.65
C PHE A 73 -9.65 -3.71 -1.48
N ARG A 74 -9.87 -4.64 -0.54
CA ARG A 74 -10.69 -4.40 0.66
C ARG A 74 -10.21 -3.18 1.43
N LEU A 75 -8.89 -3.06 1.62
CA LEU A 75 -8.24 -1.98 2.38
C LEU A 75 -8.13 -0.66 1.60
N THR A 76 -7.80 -0.73 0.31
CA THR A 76 -7.43 0.46 -0.48
C THR A 76 -8.54 1.01 -1.37
N LYS A 77 -9.48 0.15 -1.77
CA LYS A 77 -10.46 0.42 -2.84
C LYS A 77 -9.82 0.85 -4.16
N SER A 78 -8.61 0.36 -4.45
CA SER A 78 -7.87 0.67 -5.67
C SER A 78 -8.64 0.26 -6.94
N VAL A 79 -8.82 1.20 -7.86
CA VAL A 79 -9.47 0.95 -9.16
C VAL A 79 -8.67 0.00 -10.05
N VAL A 80 -7.35 0.02 -9.95
CA VAL A 80 -6.45 -0.86 -10.73
C VAL A 80 -6.61 -2.30 -10.27
N ILE A 81 -6.55 -2.53 -8.95
CA ILE A 81 -6.75 -3.86 -8.36
C ILE A 81 -8.16 -4.38 -8.66
N LYS A 82 -9.18 -3.51 -8.60
CA LYS A 82 -10.56 -3.87 -8.99
C LYS A 82 -10.62 -4.38 -10.43
N GLY A 83 -9.91 -3.74 -11.36
CA GLY A 83 -9.82 -4.17 -12.76
C GLY A 83 -9.18 -5.55 -12.89
N ILE A 84 -8.03 -5.76 -12.23
CA ILE A 84 -7.33 -7.06 -12.22
C ILE A 84 -8.22 -8.18 -11.66
N LEU A 85 -8.94 -7.91 -10.57
CA LEU A 85 -9.84 -8.89 -9.95
C LEU A 85 -11.05 -9.22 -10.85
N ARG A 86 -11.58 -8.24 -11.58
CA ARG A 86 -12.65 -8.47 -12.57
C ARG A 86 -12.17 -9.35 -13.71
N ASP A 87 -10.96 -9.08 -14.20
CA ASP A 87 -10.39 -9.72 -15.38
C ASP A 87 -9.39 -10.84 -15.00
N TRP A 88 -9.54 -11.43 -13.81
CA TRP A 88 -8.54 -12.31 -13.19
C TRP A 88 -8.09 -13.49 -14.06
N LYS A 89 -9.02 -14.06 -14.84
CA LYS A 89 -8.72 -15.19 -15.75
C LYS A 89 -7.63 -14.85 -16.77
N MET A 90 -7.57 -13.60 -17.25
CA MET A 90 -6.56 -13.15 -18.21
C MET A 90 -5.12 -13.23 -17.67
N TYR A 91 -4.94 -13.37 -16.36
CA TYR A 91 -3.63 -13.42 -15.70
C TYR A 91 -3.28 -14.82 -15.15
N THR A 92 -4.21 -15.77 -15.24
CA THR A 92 -4.06 -17.11 -14.63
C THR A 92 -4.23 -18.26 -15.61
N GLU A 93 -4.83 -18.01 -16.77
CA GLU A 93 -4.84 -18.88 -17.95
C GLU A 93 -3.69 -18.48 -18.89
#